data_AF-A0A352GJ91-F1
#
_entry.id   AF-A0A352GJ91-F1
#
_cell.length_a   1.000
_cell.length_b   1.000
_cell.length_c   1.000
_cell.angle_alpha   90.00
_cell.angle_beta   90.00
_cell.angle_gamma   90.00
#
_symmetry.space_group_name_H-M   'P 1'
#
loop_
_entity.id
_entity.type
_entity.pdbx_description
1 polymer ?
#
loop_
_entity_poly.entity_id
_entity_poly.type
_entity_poly.pdbx_seq_one_letter_code
_entity_poly.pdbx_strand_id
1 'polypeptide(L)'
;QIISSNSLALAAYITAMGGQPVSLGIARDTPESLAETLAGARGADLLVTMGGASVGDHDLVRQVLGGRGFELDFYKIAMRPGKPLIFGHIDGT
;
A
#
# COMPACT_ATOMS: atom_id res chain seq x y z
N GLN A 1 14.06 -5.38 14.49
CA GLN A 1 14.14 -5.19 13.02
C GLN A 1 14.06 -6.54 12.35
N ILE A 2 13.44 -6.62 11.16
CA ILE A 2 13.31 -7.83 10.34
C ILE A 2 13.55 -7.46 8.88
N ILE A 3 13.90 -8.45 8.05
CA ILE A 3 14.08 -8.26 6.61
C ILE A 3 12.71 -8.28 5.93
N SER A 4 12.45 -7.34 5.02
CA SER A 4 11.23 -7.35 4.22
C SER A 4 11.32 -8.43 3.14
N SER A 5 10.60 -9.53 3.33
CA SER A 5 10.44 -10.60 2.33
C SER A 5 9.16 -10.47 1.51
N ASN A 6 8.17 -9.74 2.03
CA ASN A 6 6.84 -9.66 1.45
C ASN A 6 6.82 -8.95 0.10
N SER A 7 7.59 -7.87 -0.06
CA SER A 7 7.68 -7.15 -1.33
C SER A 7 8.27 -8.02 -2.44
N LEU A 8 9.27 -8.85 -2.12
CA LEU A 8 9.88 -9.79 -3.06
C LEU A 8 8.88 -10.88 -3.49
N ALA A 9 8.19 -11.49 -2.53
CA ALA A 9 7.18 -12.51 -2.81
C ALA A 9 6.04 -11.96 -3.68
N LEU A 10 5.56 -10.74 -3.37
CA LEU A 10 4.49 -10.10 -4.12
C LEU A 10 4.93 -9.73 -5.55
N ALA A 11 6.14 -9.18 -5.71
CA ALA A 11 6.67 -8.87 -7.03
C ALA A 11 6.76 -10.14 -7.90
N ALA A 12 7.30 -11.23 -7.35
CA ALA A 12 7.36 -12.52 -8.06
C ALA A 12 5.96 -13.04 -8.45
N TYR A 13 4.98 -12.92 -7.55
CA TYR A 13 3.60 -13.31 -7.83
C TYR A 13 2.97 -12.46 -8.94
N ILE A 14 3.11 -11.13 -8.90
CA ILE A 14 2.60 -10.24 -9.94
C ILE A 14 3.22 -10.59 -11.29
N THR A 15 4.54 -10.79 -11.36
CA THR A 15 5.22 -11.22 -12.58
C THR A 15 4.70 -12.57 -13.08
N ALA A 16 4.49 -13.55 -12.19
CA ALA A 16 3.94 -14.86 -12.57
C ALA A 16 2.52 -14.76 -13.15
N MET A 17 1.75 -13.75 -12.76
CA MET A 17 0.42 -13.46 -13.28
C MET A 17 0.43 -12.53 -14.52
N GLY A 18 1.60 -12.19 -15.06
CA GLY A 18 1.76 -11.36 -16.25
C GLY A 18 1.75 -9.84 -16.01
N GLY A 19 1.75 -9.40 -14.75
CA GLY A 19 1.84 -7.99 -14.39
C GLY A 19 3.27 -7.46 -14.37
N GLN A 20 3.40 -6.13 -14.27
CA GLN A 20 4.68 -5.42 -14.20
C GLN A 20 4.87 -4.79 -12.81
N PRO A 21 5.49 -5.50 -11.86
CA PRO A 21 5.68 -4.96 -10.52
C PRO A 21 6.72 -3.83 -10.53
N VAL A 22 6.41 -2.71 -9.90
CA VAL A 22 7.35 -1.62 -9.62
C VAL A 22 7.60 -1.56 -8.12
N SER A 23 8.84 -1.81 -7.70
CA SER A 23 9.20 -1.71 -6.29
C SER A 23 9.59 -0.28 -5.95
N LEU A 24 8.85 0.33 -5.01
CA LEU A 24 9.13 1.68 -4.50
C LEU A 24 10.05 1.69 -3.27
N GLY A 25 10.48 0.50 -2.81
CA GLY A 25 11.33 0.35 -1.62
C GLY A 25 10.55 0.41 -0.30
N ILE A 26 11.28 0.67 0.80
CA ILE A 26 10.72 0.77 2.16
C ILE A 26 10.66 2.26 2.53
N ALA A 27 9.46 2.81 2.68
CA ALA A 27 9.27 4.14 3.23
C ALA A 27 9.59 4.16 4.73
N ARG A 28 10.04 5.31 5.25
CA ARG A 28 10.11 5.53 6.71
C ARG A 28 8.72 5.78 7.25
N ASP A 29 8.49 5.55 8.55
CA ASP A 29 7.22 5.81 9.23
C ASP A 29 6.99 7.33 9.48
N THR A 30 7.09 8.15 8.42
CA THR A 30 6.74 9.58 8.47
C THR A 30 5.88 9.96 7.26
N PRO A 31 4.95 10.92 7.40
CA PRO A 31 4.09 11.36 6.30
C PRO A 31 4.87 11.79 5.06
N GLU A 32 6.00 12.49 5.25
CA GLU A 32 6.82 13.04 4.16
C GLU A 32 7.49 11.92 3.36
N SER A 33 8.06 10.92 4.06
CA SER A 33 8.70 9.77 3.41
C SER A 33 7.69 8.91 2.67
N LEU A 34 6.49 8.71 3.23
CA LEU A 34 5.40 8.04 2.53
C LEU A 34 4.99 8.81 1.28
N ALA A 35 4.77 10.12 1.40
CA ALA A 35 4.34 10.96 0.28
C ALA A 35 5.37 10.93 -0.87
N GLU A 36 6.65 11.04 -0.57
CA GLU A 36 7.73 10.96 -1.55
C GLU A 36 7.75 9.58 -2.23
N THR A 37 7.70 8.50 -1.44
CA THR A 37 7.70 7.13 -1.96
C THR A 37 6.50 6.88 -2.87
N LEU A 38 5.31 7.29 -2.43
CA LEU A 38 4.05 7.13 -3.17
C LEU A 38 4.01 7.96 -4.46
N ALA A 39 4.78 9.05 -4.58
CA ALA A 39 4.86 9.80 -5.82
C ALA A 39 5.49 8.99 -6.97
N GLY A 40 6.29 7.97 -6.65
CA GLY A 40 6.84 7.02 -7.63
C GLY A 40 5.81 6.03 -8.19
N ALA A 41 4.60 5.94 -7.62
CA ALA A 41 3.53 5.08 -8.11
C ALA A 41 2.76 5.67 -9.32
N ARG A 42 3.13 6.87 -9.79
CA ARG A 42 2.44 7.53 -10.91
C ARG A 42 2.45 6.66 -12.16
N GLY A 43 1.27 6.44 -12.72
CA GLY A 43 1.07 5.61 -13.91
C GLY A 43 0.97 4.11 -13.65
N ALA A 44 0.95 3.67 -12.38
CA ALA A 44 0.62 2.29 -12.03
C ALA A 44 -0.90 2.09 -11.95
N ASP A 45 -1.39 0.95 -12.42
CA ASP A 45 -2.80 0.56 -12.34
C ASP A 45 -3.19 -0.06 -10.98
N LEU A 46 -2.23 -0.27 -10.09
CA LEU A 46 -2.47 -0.79 -8.75
C LEU A 46 -1.35 -0.38 -7.80
N LEU A 47 -1.71 0.25 -6.68
CA LEU A 47 -0.80 0.51 -5.57
C LEU A 47 -1.04 -0.52 -4.46
N VAL A 48 0.00 -1.28 -4.12
CA VAL A 48 -0.03 -2.19 -2.96
C VAL A 48 0.96 -1.71 -1.91
N THR A 49 0.46 -1.51 -0.70
CA THR A 49 1.29 -1.17 0.46
C THR A 49 1.40 -2.38 1.39
N MET A 50 2.60 -2.60 1.93
CA MET A 50 2.88 -3.69 2.85
C MET A 50 3.27 -3.11 4.20
N GLY A 51 2.44 -3.31 5.22
CA GLY A 51 2.57 -2.62 6.51
C GLY A 51 1.90 -1.24 6.50
N GLY A 52 1.82 -0.60 7.66
CA GLY A 52 1.16 0.71 7.81
C GLY A 52 -0.36 0.68 7.96
N ALA A 53 -1.04 -0.36 7.45
CA ALA A 53 -2.47 -0.61 7.69
C ALA A 53 -2.71 -1.18 9.09
N SER A 54 -2.55 -0.34 10.12
CA SER A 54 -2.76 -0.74 11.52
C SER A 54 -4.24 -0.61 11.92
N VAL A 55 -4.67 -1.47 12.84
CA VAL A 55 -5.90 -1.25 13.63
C VAL A 55 -5.60 -0.24 14.74
N GLY A 56 -5.51 1.05 14.42
CA GLY A 56 -5.25 2.11 15.40
C GLY A 56 -5.17 3.52 14.82
N ASP A 57 -4.97 4.50 15.69
CA ASP A 57 -5.12 5.95 15.43
C ASP A 57 -4.05 6.58 14.50
N HIS A 58 -3.07 5.81 14.01
CA HIS A 58 -2.00 6.31 13.16
C HIS A 58 -1.82 5.45 11.90
N ASP A 59 -2.89 5.30 11.12
CA ASP A 59 -2.76 4.78 9.76
C ASP A 59 -2.21 5.88 8.84
N LEU A 60 -0.89 6.04 8.87
CA LEU A 60 -0.17 7.05 8.08
C LEU A 60 -0.42 6.88 6.58
N VAL A 61 -0.61 5.64 6.12
CA VAL A 61 -0.91 5.34 4.72
C VAL A 61 -2.25 5.95 4.34
N ARG A 62 -3.31 5.66 5.11
CA ARG A 62 -4.63 6.23 4.88
C ARG A 62 -4.62 7.76 4.99
N GLN A 63 -3.90 8.33 5.95
CA GLN A 63 -3.79 9.79 6.11
C GLN A 63 -3.14 10.44 4.88
N VAL A 64 -1.99 9.92 4.43
CA VAL A 64 -1.26 10.48 3.28
C VAL A 64 -2.03 10.29 1.98
N LEU A 65 -2.64 9.11 1.78
CA LEU A 65 -3.47 8.84 0.61
C LEU A 65 -4.75 9.67 0.61
N GLY A 66 -5.39 9.88 1.77
CA GLY A 66 -6.57 10.74 1.89
C GLY A 66 -6.30 12.19 1.48
N GLY A 67 -5.09 12.71 1.77
CA GLY A 67 -4.64 14.02 1.27
C GLY A 67 -4.43 14.10 -0.24
N ARG A 68 -4.50 12.96 -0.95
CA ARG A 68 -4.34 12.82 -2.41
C ARG A 68 -5.63 12.37 -3.10
N GLY A 69 -6.77 12.47 -2.43
CA GLY A 69 -8.06 12.09 -3.02
C GLY A 69 -8.31 10.59 -3.03
N PHE A 70 -7.66 9.83 -2.14
CA PHE A 70 -8.01 8.42 -1.94
C PHE A 70 -9.44 8.27 -1.41
N GLU A 71 -10.26 7.55 -2.15
CA GLU A 71 -11.63 7.20 -1.82
C GLU A 71 -11.65 5.77 -1.26
N LEU A 72 -12.04 5.63 0.01
CA LEU A 72 -12.08 4.34 0.69
C LEU A 72 -13.38 3.60 0.37
N ASP A 73 -13.28 2.40 -0.22
CA ASP A 73 -14.44 1.54 -0.46
C ASP A 73 -14.76 0.69 0.76
N PHE A 74 -13.75 0.00 1.29
CA PHE A 74 -13.94 -0.81 2.49
C PHE A 74 -12.70 -0.84 3.36
N TYR A 75 -12.99 -0.97 4.65
CA TYR A 75 -12.01 -1.15 5.70
C TYR A 75 -12.41 -2.32 6.58
N LYS A 76 -11.48 -3.26 6.71
CA LYS A 76 -11.63 -4.55 7.37
C LYS A 76 -12.52 -5.53 6.60
N ILE A 77 -12.10 -6.79 6.62
CA ILE A 77 -12.86 -7.91 6.07
C ILE A 77 -12.95 -9.05 7.09
N ALA A 78 -13.99 -9.86 6.96
CA ALA A 78 -14.25 -10.99 7.86
C ALA A 78 -13.33 -12.19 7.52
N MET A 79 -12.02 -12.04 7.77
CA MET A 79 -11.01 -13.07 7.51
C MET A 79 -10.02 -13.24 8.68
N ARG A 80 -9.33 -14.39 8.73
CA ARG A 80 -8.25 -14.65 9.70
C ARG A 80 -7.18 -15.61 9.12
N PRO A 81 -5.88 -15.24 9.10
CA PRO A 81 -5.32 -13.90 9.36
C PRO A 81 -5.76 -12.90 8.27
N GLY A 82 -5.55 -11.59 8.48
CA GLY A 82 -5.79 -10.55 7.46
C GLY A 82 -7.00 -9.63 7.67
N LYS A 83 -7.63 -9.64 8.86
CA LYS A 83 -8.77 -8.78 9.19
C LYS A 83 -8.60 -7.30 8.77
N PRO A 84 -7.48 -6.60 9.05
CA PRO A 84 -7.27 -5.25 8.54
C PRO A 84 -6.86 -5.30 7.06
N LEU A 85 -7.73 -4.79 6.20
CA LEU A 85 -7.48 -4.53 4.79
C LEU A 85 -8.09 -3.17 4.45
N ILE A 86 -7.35 -2.36 3.71
CA ILE A 86 -7.81 -1.11 3.13
C ILE A 86 -7.88 -1.32 1.62
N PHE A 87 -9.00 -0.95 1.03
CA PHE A 87 -9.20 -0.97 -0.41
C PHE A 87 -10.00 0.26 -0.83
N GLY A 88 -9.66 0.80 -2.00
CA GLY A 88 -10.23 2.03 -2.50
C GLY A 88 -9.51 2.51 -3.75
N HIS A 89 -9.91 3.68 -4.22
CA HIS A 89 -9.44 4.29 -5.47
C HIS A 89 -8.65 5.58 -5.21
N ILE A 90 -7.65 5.87 -6.03
CA ILE A 90 -6.84 7.10 -6.01
C ILE A 90 -6.45 7.50 -7.44
N ASP A 91 -6.56 8.79 -7.78
CA ASP A 91 -6.14 9.31 -9.09
C ASP A 91 -6.73 8.56 -10.32
N GLY A 92 -7.93 7.99 -10.19
CA GLY A 92 -8.60 7.23 -11.25
C GLY A 92 -8.15 5.77 -11.38
N THR A 93 -7.40 5.27 -10.40
CA THR A 93 -6.96 3.87 -10.23
C THR A 93 -7.54 3.30 -8.95
#